data_AF-A0A3D2XHE7-F1
#
_entry.id   AF-A0A3D2XHE7-F1
#
_cell.length_a   1.000
_cell.length_b   1.000
_cell.length_c   1.000
_cell.angle_alpha   90.00
_cell.angle_beta   90.00
_cell.angle_gamma   90.00
#
_symmetry.space_group_name_H-M   'P 1'
#
loop_
_entity.id
_entity.type
_entity.pdbx_description
1 polymer ?
#
loop_
_entity_poly.entity_id
_entity_poly.type
_entity_poly.pdbx_seq_one_letter_code
_entity_poly.pdbx_strand_id
1 'polypeptide(L)'
;MSENASYIIVTGAAGFIGSCMVEHLNALEYRNLILVDDFGVEAKRKNWEQKGYAHLVERYNLFDWLTLHEPAIACCIHLGARTDTTEFDYSIHEELNVEYSKSVWKYCTEKQVPLIYASSAATYGGGELGYNDDHLVIEKLQPLNPYG
;
A
#
# COMPACT_ATOMS: atom_id res chain seq x y z
N MET A 1 7.06 21.65 24.51
CA MET A 1 6.51 20.34 24.15
C MET A 1 6.51 20.33 22.63
N SER A 2 7.42 19.58 21.99
CA SER A 2 7.33 19.40 20.54
C SER A 2 6.03 18.66 20.26
N GLU A 3 5.17 19.20 19.40
CA GLU A 3 4.13 18.39 18.80
C GLU A 3 4.83 17.17 18.19
N ASN A 4 4.47 15.96 18.64
CA ASN A 4 4.88 14.76 17.91
C ASN A 4 4.14 14.79 16.58
N ALA A 5 4.80 15.34 15.57
CA ALA A 5 4.37 15.32 14.19
C ALA A 5 3.95 13.89 13.84
N SER A 6 2.67 13.70 13.53
CA SER A 6 2.16 12.39 13.12
C SER A 6 2.48 12.15 11.64
N TYR A 7 2.90 10.93 11.33
CA TYR A 7 3.31 10.53 9.99
C TYR A 7 2.17 9.85 9.23
N ILE A 8 2.18 9.99 7.91
CA ILE A 8 1.33 9.21 6.99
C ILE A 8 2.22 8.19 6.30
N ILE A 9 1.86 6.91 6.40
CA ILE A 9 2.53 5.84 5.66
C ILE A 9 1.89 5.75 4.27
N VAL A 10 2.70 5.73 3.22
CA VAL A 10 2.24 5.45 1.85
C VAL A 10 3.04 4.28 1.31
N THR A 11 2.39 3.12 1.14
CA THR A 11 3.04 1.97 0.49
C THR A 11 2.83 2.00 -1.03
N GLY A 12 3.70 1.34 -1.79
CA GLY A 12 3.68 1.43 -3.25
C GLY A 12 4.05 2.82 -3.76
N ALA A 13 4.82 3.59 -2.96
CA ALA A 13 5.11 5.00 -3.20
C ALA A 13 5.91 5.26 -4.50
N ALA A 14 6.68 4.28 -4.97
CA ALA A 14 7.38 4.34 -6.25
C ALA A 14 6.52 3.83 -7.42
N GLY A 15 5.34 3.26 -7.15
CA GLY A 15 4.33 2.91 -8.14
C GLY A 15 3.56 4.11 -8.68
N PHE A 16 2.75 3.90 -9.73
CA PHE A 16 2.03 4.99 -10.40
C PHE A 16 1.07 5.73 -9.44
N ILE A 17 0.06 5.03 -8.91
CA ILE A 17 -0.95 5.62 -8.02
C ILE A 17 -0.31 6.14 -6.73
N GLY A 18 0.59 5.37 -6.12
CA GLY A 18 1.29 5.78 -4.90
C GLY A 18 2.06 7.07 -5.09
N SER A 19 2.76 7.23 -6.23
CA SER A 19 3.46 8.47 -6.53
C SER A 19 2.51 9.66 -6.67
N CYS A 20 1.38 9.52 -7.36
CA CYS A 20 0.38 10.58 -7.48
C CYS A 20 -0.23 10.95 -6.11
N MET A 21 -0.44 9.96 -5.23
CA MET A 21 -0.89 10.20 -3.87
C MET A 21 0.13 11.04 -3.07
N VAL A 22 1.42 10.70 -3.13
CA VAL A 22 2.47 11.48 -2.46
C VAL A 22 2.51 12.92 -2.98
N GLU A 23 2.37 13.10 -4.29
CA GLU A 23 2.33 14.44 -4.91
C GLU A 23 1.12 15.25 -4.45
N HIS A 24 -0.06 14.62 -4.38
CA HIS A 24 -1.26 15.25 -3.82
C HIS A 24 -1.09 15.65 -2.35
N LEU A 25 -0.52 14.77 -1.52
CA LEU A 25 -0.22 15.07 -0.12
C LEU A 25 0.78 16.23 0.02
N ASN A 26 1.80 16.29 -0.83
CA ASN A 26 2.76 17.40 -0.85
C ASN A 26 2.12 18.73 -1.27
N ALA A 27 1.16 18.71 -2.21
CA ALA A 27 0.40 19.89 -2.58
C ALA A 27 -0.49 20.42 -1.43
N LEU A 28 -0.88 19.53 -0.52
CA LEU A 28 -1.56 19.86 0.74
C LEU A 28 -0.59 20.15 1.90
N GLU A 29 0.70 20.34 1.60
CA GLU A 29 1.78 20.64 2.56
C GLU A 29 2.10 19.52 3.57
N TYR A 30 1.57 18.30 3.39
CA TYR A 30 2.00 17.14 4.17
C TYR A 30 3.40 16.69 3.73
N ARG A 31 4.35 16.77 4.66
CA ARG A 31 5.76 16.35 4.48
C ARG A 31 6.21 15.24 5.43
N ASN A 32 5.44 14.98 6.49
CA ASN A 32 5.67 13.88 7.43
C ASN A 32 5.21 12.56 6.81
N LEU A 33 5.82 12.20 5.68
CA LEU A 33 5.49 11.00 4.92
C LEU A 33 6.56 9.95 5.14
N ILE A 34 6.12 8.72 5.38
CA ILE A 34 6.95 7.52 5.34
C ILE A 34 6.60 6.81 4.04
N LEU A 35 7.49 6.91 3.06
CA LEU A 35 7.32 6.26 1.77
C LEU A 35 7.86 4.83 1.83
N VAL A 36 7.03 3.87 1.43
CA VAL A 36 7.36 2.45 1.50
C VAL A 36 7.22 1.81 0.12
N ASP A 37 8.32 1.30 -0.43
CA ASP A 37 8.34 0.54 -1.68
C ASP A 37 9.65 -0.26 -1.78
N ASP A 38 9.91 -0.85 -2.93
CA ASP A 38 11.24 -1.23 -3.40
C ASP A 38 11.79 -0.09 -4.25
N PHE A 39 12.81 0.57 -3.70
CA PHE A 39 13.45 1.72 -4.33
C PHE A 39 14.65 1.33 -5.20
N GLY A 40 14.91 0.03 -5.37
CA GLY A 40 16.00 -0.50 -6.20
C GLY A 40 15.72 -0.43 -7.71
N VAL A 41 14.47 -0.21 -8.12
CA VAL A 41 14.09 -0.11 -9.54
C VAL A 41 14.35 1.30 -10.08
N GLU A 42 15.51 1.49 -10.73
CA GLU A 42 15.96 2.79 -11.22
C GLU A 42 14.93 3.52 -12.11
N ALA A 43 14.20 2.80 -12.97
CA ALA A 43 13.15 3.38 -13.82
C ALA A 43 11.99 4.04 -13.02
N LYS A 44 11.81 3.67 -11.75
CA LYS A 44 10.82 4.24 -10.83
C LYS A 44 11.36 5.37 -9.96
N ARG A 45 12.68 5.66 -9.99
CA ARG A 45 13.31 6.71 -9.15
C ARG A 45 12.61 8.07 -9.26
N LYS A 46 12.31 8.47 -10.49
CA LYS A 46 11.60 9.72 -10.82
C LYS A 46 10.26 9.89 -10.09
N ASN A 47 9.64 8.80 -9.63
CA ASN A 47 8.34 8.82 -8.99
C ASN A 47 8.40 9.32 -7.54
N TRP A 48 9.58 9.36 -6.91
CA TRP A 48 9.72 9.73 -5.49
C TRP A 48 10.89 10.66 -5.18
N GLU A 49 11.97 10.68 -5.98
CA GLU A 49 13.22 11.37 -5.61
C GLU A 49 13.09 12.89 -5.40
N GLN A 50 12.18 13.56 -6.10
CA GLN A 50 11.94 15.01 -5.99
C GLN A 50 10.76 15.35 -5.07
N LYS A 51 10.17 14.36 -4.40
CA LYS A 51 8.98 14.55 -3.54
C LYS A 51 9.38 14.89 -2.12
N GLY A 52 8.45 15.51 -1.39
CA GLY A 52 8.58 15.80 0.02
C GLY A 52 8.22 14.62 0.89
N TYR A 53 9.19 14.05 1.58
CA TYR A 53 8.96 12.99 2.55
C TYR A 53 9.99 13.09 3.69
N ALA A 54 9.67 12.46 4.81
CA ALA A 54 10.57 12.40 5.96
C ALA A 54 11.44 11.15 5.93
N HIS A 55 10.86 10.01 5.50
CA HIS A 55 11.53 8.72 5.49
C HIS A 55 11.23 7.91 4.23
N LEU A 56 12.24 7.21 3.74
CA LEU A 56 12.13 6.12 2.78
C LEU A 56 12.42 4.81 3.53
N VAL A 57 11.55 3.83 3.37
CA VAL A 57 11.68 2.52 4.02
C VAL A 57 11.47 1.43 2.99
N GLU A 58 12.46 0.56 2.81
CA GLU A 58 12.30 -0.64 1.98
C GLU A 58 11.13 -1.47 2.50
N ARG A 59 10.25 -1.95 1.60
CA ARG A 59 9.01 -2.62 1.99
C ARG A 59 9.19 -3.78 2.98
N TYR A 60 10.26 -4.57 2.81
CA TYR A 60 10.58 -5.72 3.65
C TYR A 60 11.03 -5.31 5.06
N ASN A 61 11.48 -4.06 5.24
CA ASN A 61 11.95 -3.52 6.51
C ASN A 61 10.88 -2.72 7.26
N LEU A 62 9.67 -2.56 6.70
CA LEU A 62 8.65 -1.66 7.27
C LEU A 62 8.35 -1.97 8.74
N PHE A 63 8.05 -3.23 9.07
CA PHE A 63 7.61 -3.59 10.42
C PHE A 63 8.73 -3.53 11.45
N ASP A 64 9.95 -3.91 11.06
CA ASP A 64 11.15 -3.74 11.89
C ASP A 64 11.44 -2.27 12.15
N TRP A 65 11.31 -1.44 11.11
CA TRP A 65 11.47 0.01 11.22
C TRP A 65 10.42 0.64 12.12
N LEU A 66 9.15 0.26 12.00
CA LEU A 66 8.05 0.74 12.85
C LEU A 66 8.23 0.31 14.31
N THR A 67 8.73 -0.90 14.56
CA THR A 67 9.03 -1.41 15.90
C THR A 67 10.20 -0.68 16.53
N LEU A 68 11.23 -0.35 15.76
CA LEU A 68 12.43 0.32 16.25
C LEU A 68 12.19 1.81 16.57
N HIS A 69 11.43 2.51 15.72
CA HIS A 69 11.30 3.97 15.81
C HIS A 69 10.02 4.42 16.53
N GLU A 70 9.01 3.54 16.63
CA GLU A 70 7.70 3.83 17.23
C GLU A 70 7.12 5.22 16.88
N PRO A 71 7.08 5.63 15.61
CA PRO A 71 6.56 6.93 15.24
C PRO A 71 5.06 7.03 15.54
N ALA A 72 4.58 8.24 15.83
CA ALA A 72 3.16 8.52 15.84
C ALA A 72 2.62 8.45 14.39
N ILE A 73 1.71 7.52 14.09
CA ILE A 73 1.13 7.35 12.76
C ILE A 73 -0.32 7.88 12.73
N ALA A 74 -0.60 8.79 11.81
CA ALA A 74 -1.94 9.34 11.59
C ALA A 74 -2.83 8.40 10.77
N CYS A 75 -2.29 7.81 9.70
CA CYS A 75 -2.95 6.81 8.89
C CYS A 75 -1.94 6.04 8.02
N CYS A 76 -2.38 4.91 7.48
CA CYS A 76 -1.68 4.13 6.47
C CYS A 76 -2.49 4.10 5.18
N ILE A 77 -1.89 4.54 4.07
CA ILE A 77 -2.44 4.45 2.73
C ILE A 77 -1.69 3.33 2.01
N HIS A 78 -2.30 2.14 1.97
CA HIS A 78 -1.71 0.93 1.41
C HIS A 78 -2.10 0.78 -0.07
N LEU A 79 -1.17 1.14 -0.95
CA LEU A 79 -1.34 1.12 -2.41
C LEU A 79 -0.36 0.17 -3.12
N GLY A 80 0.54 -0.45 -2.36
CA GLY A 80 1.54 -1.37 -2.87
C GLY A 80 0.95 -2.76 -3.12
N ALA A 81 1.06 -3.24 -4.36
CA ALA A 81 0.72 -4.60 -4.75
C ALA A 81 1.58 -5.03 -5.95
N ARG A 82 1.80 -6.34 -6.09
CA ARG A 82 2.31 -6.95 -7.32
C ARG A 82 1.14 -7.18 -8.27
N THR A 83 1.09 -6.40 -9.35
CA THR A 83 -0.02 -6.40 -10.33
C THR A 83 0.35 -7.04 -11.67
N ASP A 84 1.55 -7.62 -11.78
CA ASP A 84 2.00 -8.23 -13.03
C ASP A 84 1.24 -9.53 -13.28
N THR A 85 0.28 -9.49 -14.20
CA THR A 85 -0.56 -10.65 -14.55
C THR A 85 0.15 -11.66 -15.45
N THR A 86 1.39 -11.38 -15.87
CA THR A 86 2.22 -12.32 -16.62
C THR A 86 3.10 -13.17 -15.71
N GLU A 87 3.15 -12.83 -14.42
CA GLU A 87 3.80 -13.61 -13.38
C GLU A 87 2.91 -14.81 -13.01
N PHE A 88 3.34 -16.01 -13.38
CA PHE A 88 2.65 -17.25 -13.01
C PHE A 88 3.12 -17.80 -11.66
N ASP A 89 4.11 -17.17 -11.05
CA ASP A 89 4.54 -17.51 -9.71
C ASP A 89 3.55 -16.97 -8.67
N TYR A 90 2.55 -17.79 -8.35
CA TYR A 90 1.57 -17.54 -7.30
C TYR A 90 2.22 -17.17 -5.96
N SER A 91 3.43 -17.67 -5.67
CA SER A 91 4.08 -17.40 -4.38
C SER A 91 4.41 -15.92 -4.20
N ILE A 92 4.74 -15.20 -5.27
CA ILE A 92 5.00 -13.75 -5.22
C ILE A 92 3.71 -12.97 -4.93
N HIS A 93 2.59 -13.37 -5.51
CA HIS A 93 1.29 -12.75 -5.23
C HIS A 93 0.84 -13.04 -3.80
N GLU A 94 1.01 -14.27 -3.32
CA GLU A 94 0.72 -14.62 -1.93
C GLU A 94 1.56 -13.79 -0.95
N GLU A 95 2.88 -13.73 -1.17
CA GLU A 95 3.78 -12.95 -0.33
C GLU A 95 3.42 -11.45 -0.31
N LEU A 96 3.31 -10.84 -1.50
CA LEU A 96 3.23 -9.38 -1.62
C LEU A 96 1.81 -8.81 -1.58
N ASN A 97 0.79 -9.57 -1.97
CA ASN A 97 -0.59 -9.08 -1.99
C ASN A 97 -1.42 -9.63 -0.84
N VAL A 98 -1.12 -10.84 -0.33
CA VAL A 98 -1.88 -11.45 0.78
C VAL A 98 -1.15 -11.26 2.10
N GLU A 99 0.03 -11.85 2.27
CA GLU A 99 0.74 -11.88 3.55
C GLU A 99 1.26 -10.50 3.96
N TYR A 100 1.77 -9.71 3.00
CA TYR A 100 2.16 -8.33 3.27
C TYR A 100 0.95 -7.47 3.67
N SER A 101 -0.17 -7.58 2.95
CA SER A 101 -1.42 -6.86 3.28
C SER A 101 -1.95 -7.24 4.66
N LYS A 102 -1.92 -8.53 5.02
CA LYS A 102 -2.28 -9.01 6.37
C LYS A 102 -1.37 -8.40 7.43
N SER A 103 -0.08 -8.28 7.15
CA SER A 103 0.88 -7.68 8.07
C SER A 103 0.60 -6.18 8.29
N VAL A 104 0.29 -5.44 7.21
CA VAL A 104 -0.14 -4.03 7.29
C VAL A 104 -1.43 -3.90 8.09
N TRP A 105 -2.43 -4.74 7.80
CA TRP A 105 -3.71 -4.76 8.50
C TRP A 105 -3.53 -5.06 9.99
N LYS A 106 -2.70 -6.05 10.33
CA LYS A 106 -2.39 -6.42 11.71
C LYS A 106 -1.76 -5.26 12.47
N TYR A 107 -0.72 -4.63 11.91
CA TYR A 107 -0.10 -3.44 12.51
C TYR A 107 -1.12 -2.33 12.74
N CYS A 108 -1.92 -2.01 11.72
CA CYS A 108 -2.91 -0.93 11.81
C CYS A 108 -3.98 -1.22 12.86
N THR A 109 -4.44 -2.47 12.95
CA THR A 109 -5.44 -2.89 13.94
C THR A 109 -4.86 -2.86 15.35
N GLU A 110 -3.65 -3.39 15.56
CA GLU A 110 -2.99 -3.40 16.87
C GLU A 110 -2.68 -1.99 17.39
N LYS A 111 -2.28 -1.08 16.50
CA LYS A 111 -1.94 0.31 16.83
C LYS A 111 -3.10 1.30 16.70
N GLN A 112 -4.29 0.83 16.33
CA GLN A 112 -5.49 1.65 16.08
C GLN A 112 -5.23 2.77 15.05
N VAL A 113 -4.46 2.46 14.02
CA VAL A 113 -4.15 3.35 12.90
C VAL A 113 -5.20 3.17 11.79
N PRO A 114 -5.85 4.24 11.32
CA PRO A 114 -6.73 4.17 10.15
C PRO A 114 -6.00 3.63 8.92
N LEU A 115 -6.62 2.65 8.24
CA LEU A 115 -6.09 2.01 7.04
C LEU A 115 -6.98 2.32 5.84
N ILE A 116 -6.36 2.85 4.78
CA ILE A 116 -6.95 2.98 3.44
C ILE A 116 -6.27 1.94 2.56
N TYR A 117 -7.03 0.97 2.07
CA TYR A 117 -6.54 -0.16 1.29
C TYR A 117 -7.03 -0.06 -0.16
N ALA A 118 -6.12 -0.14 -1.13
CA ALA A 118 -6.50 -0.24 -2.53
C ALA A 118 -6.80 -1.69 -2.91
N SER A 119 -8.07 -1.97 -3.21
CA SER A 119 -8.50 -3.22 -3.85
C SER A 119 -8.48 -3.09 -5.39
N SER A 120 -9.00 -4.09 -6.08
CA SER A 120 -9.11 -4.12 -7.55
C SER A 120 -10.45 -4.69 -7.98
N ALA A 121 -10.99 -4.18 -9.08
CA ALA A 121 -12.17 -4.77 -9.71
C ALA A 121 -11.91 -6.19 -10.27
N ALA A 122 -10.65 -6.63 -10.32
CA ALA A 122 -10.27 -7.99 -10.70
C ALA A 122 -10.92 -9.07 -9.81
N THR A 123 -11.26 -8.72 -8.56
CA THR A 123 -11.97 -9.61 -7.62
C THR A 123 -13.33 -10.06 -8.14
N TYR A 124 -13.95 -9.28 -9.05
CA TYR A 124 -15.27 -9.56 -9.62
C TYR A 124 -15.26 -10.54 -10.80
N GLY A 125 -14.09 -10.99 -11.25
CA GLY A 125 -14.01 -11.87 -12.41
C GLY A 125 -14.31 -11.16 -13.73
N GLY A 126 -15.14 -11.78 -14.58
CA GLY A 126 -15.59 -11.20 -15.85
C GLY A 126 -16.72 -10.18 -15.70
N GLY A 127 -17.18 -9.90 -14.47
CA GLY A 127 -18.25 -8.95 -14.20
C GLY A 127 -19.65 -9.50 -14.49
N GLU A 128 -19.81 -10.82 -14.60
CA GLU A 128 -21.08 -11.48 -14.92
C GLU A 128 -22.15 -11.25 -13.84
N LEU A 129 -21.71 -11.00 -12.59
CA LEU A 129 -22.55 -10.66 -11.44
C LEU A 129 -22.63 -9.14 -11.19
N GLY A 130 -22.06 -8.33 -12.07
CA GLY A 130 -21.88 -6.89 -11.91
C GLY A 130 -20.72 -6.52 -10.98
N TYR A 131 -20.55 -5.22 -10.74
CA TYR A 131 -19.54 -4.63 -9.84
C TYR A 131 -20.22 -4.04 -8.61
N ASN A 132 -20.85 -4.90 -7.81
CA ASN A 132 -21.59 -4.49 -6.61
C ASN A 132 -20.90 -5.04 -5.36
N ASP A 133 -20.50 -4.16 -4.43
CA ASP A 133 -19.87 -4.49 -3.15
C ASP A 133 -20.89 -5.08 -2.14
N ASP A 134 -21.68 -6.05 -2.58
CA ASP A 134 -22.62 -6.78 -1.73
C ASP A 134 -21.92 -8.00 -1.10
N HIS A 135 -21.88 -8.04 0.23
CA HIS A 135 -21.25 -9.15 0.95
C HIS A 135 -21.91 -10.51 0.68
N LEU A 136 -23.17 -10.53 0.20
CA LEU A 136 -23.89 -11.75 -0.13
C LEU A 136 -23.40 -12.45 -1.41
N VAL A 137 -22.61 -11.77 -2.25
CA VAL A 137 -22.13 -12.33 -3.53
C VAL A 137 -20.65 -12.74 -3.51
N ILE A 138 -19.91 -12.45 -2.44
CA ILE A 138 -18.46 -12.68 -2.35
C ILE A 138 -18.08 -14.13 -2.72
N GLU A 139 -18.76 -15.12 -2.14
CA GLU A 139 -18.48 -16.55 -2.39
C GLU A 139 -18.74 -17.00 -3.84
N LYS A 140 -19.45 -16.17 -4.63
CA LYS A 140 -19.77 -16.44 -6.03
C LYS A 140 -18.82 -15.76 -7.01
N LEU A 141 -17.98 -14.83 -6.54
CA LEU A 141 -17.03 -14.12 -7.38
C LEU A 141 -15.91 -15.07 -7.82
N GLN A 142 -15.50 -14.95 -9.07
CA GLN A 142 -14.51 -15.84 -9.70
C GLN A 142 -13.47 -14.98 -10.43
N PRO A 143 -12.41 -14.52 -9.73
CA PRO A 143 -11.33 -13.79 -10.37
C PRO A 143 -10.71 -14.54 -11.55
N LEU A 144 -10.33 -13.80 -12.60
CA LEU A 144 -9.83 -14.41 -13.84
C LEU A 144 -8.33 -14.72 -13.81
N ASN A 145 -7.62 -14.31 -12.76
CA ASN A 145 -6.17 -14.47 -12.62
C ASN A 145 -5.75 -14.44 -11.13
N PRO A 146 -4.50 -14.81 -10.80
CA PRO A 146 -4.01 -14.88 -9.42
C PRO A 146 -3.97 -13.55 -8.65
N TYR A 147 -4.05 -12.43 -9.36
CA TYR A 147 -3.98 -11.11 -8.76
C TYR A 147 -5.33 -10.64 -8.21
N GLY A 148 -6.44 -11.04 -8.85
CA GLY A 148 -7.80 -10.74 -8.38
C GLY A 148 -8.28 -11.73 -7.34
#